data_AF-A0A952AAV2-F1
#
_entry.id   AF-A0A952AAV2-F1
#
_cell.length_a   1.000
_cell.length_b   1.000
_cell.length_c   1.000
_cell.angle_alpha   90.00
_cell.angle_beta   90.00
_cell.angle_gamma   90.00
#
_symmetry.space_group_name_H-M   'P 1'
#
loop_
_entity.id
_entity.type
_entity.pdbx_description
1 polymer ?
#
loop_
_entity_poly.entity_id
_entity_poly.type
_entity_poly.pdbx_seq_one_letter_code
_entity_poly.pdbx_strand_id
1 'polypeptide(L)'
;MATSLGAAHNLVLRIVSGIVLAAVALGTTYLGGGAFALFWTAVSLLVWWEWLRLIEPADHYGLLVTGLGALAIGAVLAIVEHSGFALLILVLGAVAAGIIAARKPVWTAAGLAYAGALLLAPPLLRDNDQIGMRA
;
A
#
# COMPACT_ATOMS: atom_id res chain seq x y z
N MET A 1 15.72 3.26 -34.18
CA MET A 1 16.83 2.67 -33.39
C MET A 1 16.96 3.29 -31.99
N ALA A 2 16.72 4.60 -31.78
CA ALA A 2 16.77 5.21 -30.44
C ALA A 2 15.66 4.75 -29.45
N THR A 3 14.52 4.29 -29.94
CA THR A 3 13.39 3.83 -29.10
C THR A 3 13.63 2.47 -28.41
N SER A 4 14.41 1.57 -29.01
CA SER A 4 14.67 0.24 -28.43
C SER A 4 15.68 0.29 -27.27
N LEU A 5 16.68 1.18 -27.33
CA LEU A 5 17.62 1.41 -26.23
C LEU A 5 16.92 2.01 -25.01
N GLY A 6 16.01 2.97 -25.23
CA GLY A 6 15.18 3.55 -24.17
C GLY A 6 14.22 2.54 -23.53
N ALA A 7 13.60 1.67 -24.34
CA ALA A 7 12.71 0.61 -23.84
C ALA A 7 13.47 -0.45 -23.02
N ALA A 8 14.64 -0.90 -23.50
CA ALA A 8 15.48 -1.84 -22.77
C ALA A 8 15.98 -1.25 -21.44
N HIS A 9 16.39 0.02 -21.44
CA HIS A 9 16.82 0.72 -20.22
C HIS A 9 15.70 0.85 -19.19
N ASN A 10 14.48 1.20 -19.61
CA ASN A 10 13.31 1.25 -18.71
C ASN A 10 13.02 -0.13 -18.09
N LEU A 11 13.05 -1.19 -18.90
CA LEU A 11 12.83 -2.55 -18.42
C LEU A 11 13.87 -2.95 -17.37
N VAL A 12 15.15 -2.69 -17.64
CA VAL A 12 16.25 -2.96 -16.69
C VAL A 12 16.02 -2.20 -15.38
N LEU A 13 15.64 -0.92 -15.44
CA LEU A 13 15.36 -0.12 -14.23
C LEU A 13 14.22 -0.72 -13.39
N ARG A 14 13.15 -1.18 -14.04
CA ARG A 14 12.02 -1.83 -13.34
C ARG A 14 12.43 -3.14 -12.69
N ILE A 15 13.28 -3.93 -13.36
CA ILE A 15 13.82 -5.18 -12.82
C ILE A 15 14.69 -4.89 -11.60
N VAL A 16 15.64 -3.96 -11.72
CA VAL A 16 16.55 -3.61 -10.61
C VAL A 16 15.77 -3.05 -9.43
N SER A 17 14.82 -2.14 -9.66
CA SER A 17 13.93 -1.62 -8.62
C SER A 17 13.13 -2.73 -7.94
N GLY A 18 12.57 -3.66 -8.73
CA GLY A 18 11.86 -4.82 -8.20
C GLY A 18 12.73 -5.73 -7.34
N ILE A 19 13.99 -5.98 -7.76
CA ILE A 19 14.96 -6.78 -6.98
C ILE A 19 15.30 -6.08 -5.66
N VAL A 20 15.58 -4.77 -5.70
CA VAL A 20 15.87 -3.99 -4.49
C VAL A 20 14.68 -4.01 -3.55
N LEU A 21 13.46 -3.80 -4.07
CA LEU A 21 12.25 -3.84 -3.27
C LEU A 21 12.01 -5.22 -2.66
N ALA A 22 12.26 -6.29 -3.40
CA ALA A 22 12.18 -7.66 -2.90
C ALA A 22 13.19 -7.92 -1.78
N ALA A 23 14.45 -7.50 -1.97
CA ALA A 23 15.49 -7.64 -0.94
C ALA A 23 15.14 -6.86 0.33
N VAL A 24 14.63 -5.63 0.21
CA VAL A 24 14.18 -4.82 1.35
C VAL A 24 12.99 -5.48 2.05
N ALA A 25 11.99 -5.95 1.30
CA ALA A 25 10.83 -6.64 1.86
C ALA A 25 11.24 -7.91 2.62
N LEU A 26 12.16 -8.71 2.07
CA LEU A 26 12.69 -9.90 2.75
C LEU A 26 13.52 -9.52 3.99
N GLY A 27 14.34 -8.49 3.88
CA GLY A 27 15.14 -7.99 5.01
C GLY A 27 14.29 -7.49 6.18
N THR A 28 13.23 -6.72 5.89
CA THR A 28 12.29 -6.26 6.93
C THR A 28 11.46 -7.41 7.47
N THR A 29 11.17 -8.43 6.66
CA THR A 29 10.58 -9.69 7.12
C THR A 29 11.53 -10.42 8.07
N TYR A 30 12.84 -10.43 7.83
CA TYR A 30 13.76 -11.07 8.79
C TYR A 30 13.80 -10.31 10.13
N LEU A 31 13.84 -8.98 10.10
CA LEU A 31 13.85 -8.13 11.30
C LEU A 31 12.54 -8.21 12.09
N GLY A 32 11.40 -8.28 11.40
CA GLY A 32 10.08 -8.31 12.01
C GLY A 32 9.69 -7.01 12.73
N GLY A 33 8.65 -7.13 13.56
CA GLY A 33 8.18 -6.07 14.46
C GLY A 33 7.92 -4.73 13.77
N GLY A 34 8.34 -3.64 14.41
CA GLY A 34 8.09 -2.27 13.94
C GLY A 34 8.73 -1.94 12.58
N ALA A 35 9.88 -2.52 12.24
CA ALA A 35 10.53 -2.29 10.94
C ALA A 35 9.70 -2.88 9.78
N PHE A 36 9.13 -4.07 9.99
CA PHE A 36 8.24 -4.70 9.03
C PHE A 36 6.93 -3.92 8.86
N ALA A 37 6.32 -3.48 9.97
CA ALA A 37 5.11 -2.66 9.94
C ALA A 37 5.34 -1.31 9.23
N LEU A 38 6.47 -0.65 9.50
CA LEU A 38 6.82 0.62 8.87
C LEU A 38 7.01 0.49 7.35
N PHE A 39 7.66 -0.60 6.91
CA PHE A 39 7.87 -0.87 5.50
C PHE A 39 6.54 -1.02 4.75
N TRP A 40 5.64 -1.87 5.24
CA TRP A 40 4.33 -2.06 4.60
C TRP A 40 3.44 -0.83 4.69
N THR A 41 3.56 -0.05 5.77
CA THR A 41 2.92 1.27 5.86
C THR A 41 3.40 2.19 4.74
N ALA A 42 4.72 2.32 4.56
CA ALA A 42 5.29 3.15 3.51
C ALA A 42 4.84 2.68 2.11
N VAL A 43 4.87 1.37 1.85
CA VAL A 43 4.40 0.78 0.58
C VAL A 43 2.94 1.15 0.32
N SER A 44 2.05 0.97 1.29
CA SER A 44 0.63 1.28 1.13
C SER A 44 0.36 2.76 0.86
N LEU A 45 1.07 3.66 1.56
CA LEU A 45 0.94 5.11 1.32
C LEU A 45 1.42 5.50 -0.08
N LEU A 46 2.54 4.95 -0.53
CA LEU A 46 3.08 5.19 -1.88
C LEU A 46 2.15 4.65 -2.96
N VAL A 47 1.64 3.43 -2.77
CA VAL A 47 0.68 2.82 -3.70
C VAL A 47 -0.57 3.68 -3.83
N TRP A 48 -1.11 4.20 -2.72
CA TRP A 48 -2.26 5.10 -2.77
C TRP A 48 -1.97 6.39 -3.55
N TRP A 49 -0.82 7.01 -3.28
CA TRP A 49 -0.41 8.24 -3.95
C TRP A 49 -0.21 8.04 -5.46
N GLU A 50 0.48 6.97 -5.87
CA GLU A 50 0.65 6.62 -7.29
C GLU A 50 -0.69 6.26 -7.94
N TRP A 51 -1.53 5.47 -7.26
CA TRP A 51 -2.82 5.06 -7.79
C TRP A 51 -3.68 6.28 -8.12
N LEU A 52 -3.81 7.23 -7.18
CA LEU A 52 -4.55 8.46 -7.41
C LEU A 52 -4.02 9.28 -8.59
N ARG A 53 -2.71 9.39 -8.74
CA ARG A 53 -2.09 10.11 -9.88
C ARG A 53 -2.47 9.49 -11.22
N LEU A 54 -2.67 8.17 -11.27
CA LEU A 54 -3.07 7.47 -12.49
C LEU A 54 -4.56 7.65 -12.83
N ILE A 55 -5.44 7.66 -11.83
CA ILE A 55 -6.90 7.64 -12.06
C ILE A 55 -7.58 9.00 -11.91
N GLU A 56 -7.03 9.89 -11.08
CA GLU A 56 -7.52 11.22 -10.74
C GLU A 56 -6.38 12.26 -10.89
N PRO A 57 -5.84 12.48 -12.11
CA PRO A 57 -4.64 13.31 -12.34
C PRO A 57 -4.81 14.81 -12.04
N ALA A 58 -6.01 15.28 -11.72
CA ALA A 58 -6.20 16.65 -11.22
C ALA A 58 -5.89 16.71 -9.72
N ASP A 59 -5.48 17.88 -9.22
CA ASP A 59 -5.10 18.06 -7.81
C ASP A 59 -6.28 17.86 -6.86
N HIS A 60 -6.50 16.61 -6.43
CA HIS A 60 -7.51 16.22 -5.45
C HIS A 60 -6.85 16.03 -4.08
N TYR A 61 -6.31 17.11 -3.52
CA TYR A 61 -5.60 17.07 -2.24
C TYR A 61 -6.47 16.47 -1.11
N GLY A 62 -7.77 16.80 -1.08
CA GLY A 62 -8.70 16.21 -0.10
C GLY A 62 -8.77 14.69 -0.19
N LEU A 63 -8.86 14.15 -1.40
CA LEU A 63 -8.91 12.70 -1.63
C LEU A 63 -7.60 12.02 -1.24
N LEU A 64 -6.46 12.62 -1.58
CA LEU A 64 -5.15 12.14 -1.16
C LEU A 64 -5.07 12.06 0.37
N VAL A 65 -5.41 13.15 1.06
CA VAL A 65 -5.37 13.22 2.54
C VAL A 65 -6.35 12.23 3.17
N THR A 66 -7.54 12.03 2.62
CA THR A 66 -8.50 11.03 3.12
C THR A 66 -7.90 9.63 3.11
N GLY A 67 -7.30 9.21 1.99
CA GLY A 67 -6.70 7.88 1.91
C GLY A 67 -5.42 7.75 2.75
N LEU A 68 -4.56 8.77 2.78
CA LEU A 68 -3.38 8.79 3.66
C LEU A 68 -3.78 8.69 5.14
N GLY A 69 -4.82 9.42 5.55
CA GLY A 69 -5.35 9.38 6.91
C GLY A 69 -5.92 8.00 7.25
N ALA A 70 -6.73 7.42 6.38
CA ALA A 70 -7.28 6.08 6.59
C ALA A 70 -6.18 5.02 6.71
N LEU A 71 -5.16 5.07 5.85
CA LEU A 71 -4.02 4.15 5.89
C LEU A 71 -3.15 4.36 7.13
N ALA A 72 -2.89 5.60 7.53
CA ALA A 72 -2.09 5.90 8.72
C ALA A 72 -2.80 5.45 10.01
N ILE A 73 -4.10 5.74 10.13
CA ILE A 73 -4.92 5.29 11.27
C ILE A 73 -5.01 3.76 11.27
N GLY A 74 -5.26 3.15 10.11
CA GLY A 74 -5.27 1.69 9.95
C GLY A 74 -3.94 1.05 10.36
N ALA A 75 -2.81 1.66 10.01
CA ALA A 75 -1.48 1.20 10.36
C ALA A 75 -1.26 1.24 11.87
N VAL A 76 -1.60 2.35 12.52
CA VAL A 76 -1.52 2.48 13.99
C VAL A 76 -2.39 1.41 14.67
N LEU A 77 -3.63 1.25 14.22
CA LEU A 77 -4.55 0.24 14.76
C LEU A 77 -4.02 -1.19 14.58
N ALA A 78 -3.40 -1.50 13.46
CA ALA A 78 -2.76 -2.80 13.22
C ALA A 78 -1.56 -3.02 14.15
N ILE A 79 -0.73 -1.99 14.36
CA ILE A 79 0.44 -2.05 15.25
C ILE A 79 0.03 -2.27 16.72
N VAL A 80 -1.09 -1.68 17.16
CA VAL A 80 -1.62 -1.91 18.52
C VAL A 80 -2.51 -3.15 18.63
N GLU A 81 -2.45 -4.07 17.66
CA GLU A 81 -3.19 -5.35 17.62
C GLU A 81 -4.73 -5.22 17.55
N HIS A 82 -5.24 -4.09 17.06
CA HIS A 82 -6.68 -3.83 16.87
C HIS A 82 -7.10 -4.03 15.41
N SER A 83 -6.74 -5.18 14.83
CA SER A 83 -6.86 -5.47 13.39
C SER A 83 -8.29 -5.40 12.84
N GLY A 84 -9.30 -5.71 13.67
CA GLY A 84 -10.71 -5.54 13.29
C GLY A 84 -11.10 -4.08 13.06
N PHE A 85 -10.65 -3.18 13.95
CA PHE A 85 -10.85 -1.74 13.77
C PHE A 85 -10.01 -1.19 12.63
N ALA A 86 -8.79 -1.69 12.45
CA ALA A 86 -7.96 -1.33 11.30
C ALA A 86 -8.68 -1.64 9.98
N LEU A 87 -9.23 -2.86 9.84
CA LEU A 87 -10.01 -3.25 8.67
C LEU A 87 -11.24 -2.36 8.47
N LEU A 88 -11.98 -2.07 9.55
CA LEU A 88 -13.14 -1.19 9.50
C LEU A 88 -12.77 0.21 8.97
N ILE A 89 -11.70 0.81 9.50
CA ILE A 89 -11.22 2.14 9.06
C ILE A 89 -10.82 2.12 7.58
N LEU A 90 -10.17 1.06 7.10
CA LEU A 90 -9.79 0.94 5.69
C LEU A 90 -11.00 0.79 4.78
N VAL A 91 -12.01 0.01 5.18
CA VAL A 91 -13.28 -0.13 4.45
C VAL A 91 -14.02 1.22 4.41
N LEU A 92 -14.15 1.90 5.55
CA LEU A 92 -14.79 3.22 5.60
C LEU A 92 -14.03 4.25 4.78
N GLY A 93 -12.70 4.24 4.84
CA GLY A 93 -11.84 5.07 4.01
C GLY A 93 -12.07 4.82 2.52
N ALA A 94 -12.19 3.56 2.10
CA ALA A 94 -12.39 3.19 0.70
C ALA A 94 -13.75 3.66 0.19
N VAL A 95 -14.79 3.49 1.01
CA VAL A 95 -16.14 4.02 0.72
C VAL A 95 -16.10 5.54 0.62
N ALA A 96 -15.51 6.23 1.59
CA ALA A 96 -15.39 7.69 1.59
C ALA A 96 -14.63 8.20 0.35
N ALA A 97 -13.51 7.56 0.00
CA ALA A 97 -12.72 7.90 -1.18
C ALA A 97 -13.52 7.71 -2.48
N GLY A 98 -14.33 6.65 -2.57
CA GLY A 98 -15.25 6.42 -3.68
C GLY A 98 -16.35 7.47 -3.79
N ILE A 99 -16.88 7.96 -2.67
CA ILE A 99 -17.90 9.02 -2.64
C ILE A 99 -17.31 10.38 -3.05
N ILE A 100 -16.08 10.68 -2.62
CA ILE A 100 -15.39 11.96 -2.89
C ILE A 100 -14.87 12.03 -4.33
N ALA A 101 -14.52 10.89 -4.93
CA ALA A 101 -13.93 10.82 -6.26
C ALA A 101 -14.84 11.43 -7.36
N ALA A 102 -14.24 12.23 -8.23
CA ALA A 102 -14.96 12.95 -9.27
C ALA A 102 -15.08 12.16 -10.58
N ARG A 103 -14.05 11.40 -10.98
CA ARG A 103 -13.98 10.77 -12.31
C ARG A 103 -14.18 9.27 -12.24
N LYS A 104 -13.50 8.59 -11.32
CA LYS A 104 -13.41 7.12 -11.31
C LYS A 104 -13.71 6.52 -9.93
N PRO A 105 -14.90 6.74 -9.35
CA PRO A 105 -15.20 6.44 -7.95
C PRO A 105 -14.98 4.99 -7.54
N VAL A 106 -15.39 4.02 -8.37
CA VAL A 106 -15.18 2.59 -8.10
C VAL A 106 -13.69 2.25 -8.10
N TRP A 107 -12.91 2.80 -9.04
CA TRP A 107 -11.46 2.56 -9.12
C TRP A 107 -10.69 3.28 -8.02
N THR A 108 -11.18 4.42 -7.55
CA THR A 108 -10.63 5.13 -6.39
C THR A 108 -10.83 4.31 -5.12
N ALA A 109 -12.04 3.82 -4.89
CA ALA A 109 -12.33 2.95 -3.76
C ALA A 109 -11.50 1.66 -3.83
N ALA A 110 -11.41 1.04 -5.01
CA ALA A 110 -10.62 -0.17 -5.23
C ALA A 110 -9.11 0.06 -4.96
N GLY A 111 -8.58 1.22 -5.35
CA GLY A 111 -7.19 1.58 -5.08
C GLY A 111 -6.87 1.68 -3.59
N LEU A 112 -7.76 2.30 -2.81
CA LEU A 112 -7.56 2.38 -1.38
C LEU A 112 -7.77 1.03 -0.69
N ALA A 113 -8.74 0.22 -1.14
CA ALA A 113 -8.93 -1.14 -0.67
C ALA A 113 -7.69 -2.01 -0.95
N TYR A 114 -7.08 -1.85 -2.13
CA TYR A 114 -5.85 -2.54 -2.51
C TYR A 114 -4.66 -2.10 -1.64
N ALA A 115 -4.47 -0.79 -1.44
CA ALA A 115 -3.45 -0.26 -0.55
C ALA A 115 -3.64 -0.72 0.91
N GLY A 116 -4.88 -0.77 1.38
CA GLY A 116 -5.24 -1.29 2.69
C GLY A 116 -4.98 -2.79 2.84
N ALA A 117 -5.21 -3.58 1.79
CA ALA A 117 -4.86 -4.99 1.79
C ALA A 117 -3.34 -5.21 1.90
N LEU A 118 -2.53 -4.41 1.19
CA LEU A 118 -1.06 -4.43 1.35
C LEU A 118 -0.60 -4.04 2.76
N LEU A 119 -1.35 -3.17 3.43
CA LEU A 119 -1.03 -2.72 4.78
C LEU A 119 -1.26 -3.82 5.81
N LEU A 120 -2.38 -4.55 5.68
CA LEU A 120 -2.81 -5.51 6.70
C LEU A 120 -2.36 -6.94 6.43
N ALA A 121 -2.39 -7.41 5.18
CA ALA A 121 -2.22 -8.83 4.90
C ALA A 121 -0.84 -9.36 5.33
N PRO A 122 0.29 -8.71 4.98
CA PRO A 122 1.61 -9.25 5.35
C PRO A 122 1.87 -9.27 6.87
N PRO A 123 1.58 -8.20 7.66
CA PRO A 123 1.67 -8.26 9.12
C PRO A 123 0.79 -9.33 9.75
N LEU A 124 -0.50 -9.39 9.37
CA LEU A 124 -1.44 -10.35 9.96
C LEU A 124 -1.07 -11.81 9.66
N LEU A 125 -0.60 -12.09 8.44
CA LEU A 125 -0.18 -13.44 8.04
C LEU A 125 1.11 -13.87 8.74
N ARG A 126 2.02 -12.92 8.98
CA ARG A 126 3.26 -13.18 9.71
C ARG A 126 3.00 -13.55 11.17
N ASP A 127 2.07 -12.86 11.81
CA ASP A 127 1.82 -13.03 13.25
C ASP A 127 0.89 -14.21 13.58
N ASN A 128 0.28 -14.83 12.57
CA ASN A 128 -0.56 -16.01 12.73
C ASN A 128 0.27 -17.31 12.73
N ASP A 129 0.36 -17.96 13.88
CA ASP A 129 1.09 -19.22 14.11
C ASP A 129 0.61 -20.42 13.27
N GLN A 130 -0.61 -20.38 12.71
CA GLN A 130 -1.11 -21.47 11.86
C GLN A 130 -0.71 -21.34 10.38
N ILE A 131 -0.20 -20.18 9.94
CA ILE A 131 0.09 -19.88 8.53
C ILE A 131 1.52 -19.31 8.33
N GLY A 132 2.16 -18.77 9.37
CA GLY A 132 3.49 -18.15 9.31
C GLY A 132 4.63 -19.03 9.85
N MET A 133 5.81 -18.96 9.22
CA MET A 133 7.06 -19.55 9.72
C MET A 133 7.51 -18.81 10.99
N ARG A 134 7.12 -19.29 12.17
CA ARG A 134 7.85 -19.02 13.41
C ARG A 134 8.85 -20.17 13.62
N ALA A 135 10.13 -19.83 13.60
CA ALA A 135 11.23 -20.72 14.00
C ALA A 135 11.25 -20.90 15.52
#